data_AF-A0A1B6JNM0-F1
#
_entry.id   AF-A0A1B6JNM0-F1
#
_cell.length_a   1.000
_cell.length_b   1.000
_cell.length_c   1.000
_cell.angle_alpha   90.00
_cell.angle_beta   90.00
_cell.angle_gamma   90.00
#
_symmetry.space_group_name_H-M   'P 1'
#
loop_
_entity.id
_entity.type
_entity.pdbx_description
1 polymer ?
#
loop_
_entity_poly.entity_id
_entity_poly.type
_entity_poly.pdbx_seq_one_letter_code
_entity_poly.pdbx_strand_id
1 'polypeptide(L)'
;RPHNYFTISTLNDQVEIAWNFEKEHNVLHLKKESHDGDWATIILKMDSKLVGGFEGALEDTPQQLNPTNFSLSEWHMLISTANIFIGGVGGSEMLSTKNAYITEGQSNDVSLSDETAKRPYKGCIGEVRIGGLLLPYFSPEELNKINETYDYFALQSPYTTTIGCYLCFDSNCINGGQCEDPMTSYKCNCSAGFTGEFCQQDIDECLESQCANGATCVDLQANYTCQCPPGYEGWLCDQNIDECASEPCLHGGTCVDGLASYTCVCSDEYVGERCEQVRLITCDSQPCSNGASCLDVRNDKTNDNFTCTCAPYYAGNYCEMAYCEVESCQKGFCKKDAKPPFCQCDNGFEGRYCEIDIDECKSNPCLNNGSCIDGIATFSCNCTGTGFQGRLCEVDIDECSYSPCGDGTCENTLGSFVCLCSDTTCGTYCNATNPCISNPCQNEGTCEPTCTLSASYKCVCPPGYQGINCTEQSHFGASNVADIALIVVPIVAILLIAASISLSVFLMMARKKRATRGTYSPSSQEYCNPRVELDNVMKPPPEERLI
;
A
#
# COMPACT_ATOMS: atom_id res chain seq x y z
N ARG A 1 -97.76 27.13 -23.10
CA ARG A 1 -97.83 27.44 -24.56
C ARG A 1 -96.42 27.88 -24.97
N PRO A 2 -95.95 27.61 -26.21
CA PRO A 2 -94.63 28.02 -26.62
C PRO A 2 -94.66 29.55 -26.72
N HIS A 3 -94.07 30.23 -25.75
CA HIS A 3 -93.96 31.68 -25.80
C HIS A 3 -92.72 32.01 -26.62
N ASN A 4 -92.82 33.01 -27.48
CA ASN A 4 -91.65 33.47 -28.21
C ASN A 4 -90.64 34.03 -27.19
N TYR A 5 -89.38 33.66 -27.29
CA TYR A 5 -88.35 34.09 -26.33
C TYR A 5 -87.03 34.41 -27.01
N PHE A 6 -86.23 35.25 -26.36
CA PHE A 6 -84.82 35.48 -26.63
C PHE A 6 -84.07 35.48 -25.29
N THR A 7 -83.02 34.69 -25.17
CA THR A 7 -82.24 34.55 -23.94
C THR A 7 -80.76 34.72 -24.22
N ILE A 8 -80.08 35.45 -23.35
CA ILE A 8 -78.63 35.45 -23.25
C ILE A 8 -78.27 34.92 -21.88
N SER A 9 -77.58 33.79 -21.86
CA SER A 9 -77.18 33.12 -20.64
C SER A 9 -75.67 33.11 -20.56
N THR A 10 -75.13 33.42 -19.39
CA THR A 10 -73.69 33.29 -19.16
C THR A 10 -73.41 32.33 -18.03
N LEU A 11 -72.46 31.43 -18.29
CA LEU A 11 -71.99 30.45 -17.35
C LEU A 11 -70.47 30.35 -17.49
N ASN A 12 -69.73 30.87 -16.52
CA ASN A 12 -68.27 31.03 -16.60
C ASN A 12 -67.86 31.79 -17.87
N ASP A 13 -67.03 31.16 -18.70
CA ASP A 13 -66.53 31.68 -19.96
C ASP A 13 -67.44 31.29 -21.16
N GLN A 14 -68.66 30.79 -20.91
CA GLN A 14 -69.66 30.41 -21.92
C GLN A 14 -70.77 31.45 -22.01
N VAL A 15 -71.12 31.83 -23.24
CA VAL A 15 -72.25 32.69 -23.58
C VAL A 15 -73.18 31.91 -24.49
N GLU A 16 -74.41 31.64 -24.05
CA GLU A 16 -75.45 31.01 -24.87
C GLU A 16 -76.47 32.05 -25.31
N ILE A 17 -76.77 32.09 -26.62
CA ILE A 17 -77.81 32.95 -27.18
C ILE A 17 -78.84 32.05 -27.84
N ALA A 18 -80.08 32.09 -27.36
CA ALA A 18 -81.15 31.23 -27.85
C ALA A 18 -82.42 32.02 -28.11
N TRP A 19 -83.15 31.67 -29.17
CA TRP A 19 -84.47 32.24 -29.40
C TRP A 19 -85.43 31.26 -30.09
N ASN A 20 -86.72 31.49 -29.92
CA ASN A 20 -87.78 30.66 -30.47
C ASN A 20 -88.92 31.55 -30.97
N PHE A 21 -89.25 31.45 -32.26
CA PHE A 21 -90.37 32.15 -32.87
C PHE A 21 -91.18 31.18 -33.74
N GLU A 22 -92.48 31.02 -33.42
CA GLU A 22 -93.52 30.35 -34.22
C GLU A 22 -93.07 29.27 -35.24
N LYS A 23 -92.28 28.29 -34.75
CA LYS A 23 -91.81 27.03 -35.37
C LYS A 23 -90.36 26.96 -35.89
N GLU A 24 -89.54 28.00 -35.75
CA GLU A 24 -88.08 27.87 -35.90
C GLU A 24 -87.40 28.06 -34.53
N HIS A 25 -86.80 26.97 -34.02
CA HIS A 25 -85.92 27.02 -32.86
C HIS A 25 -84.49 27.15 -33.38
N ASN A 26 -83.88 28.31 -33.19
CA ASN A 26 -82.47 28.51 -33.48
C ASN A 26 -81.75 28.72 -32.15
N VAL A 27 -80.83 27.82 -31.86
CA VAL A 27 -80.00 27.87 -30.65
C VAL A 27 -78.56 27.90 -31.10
N LEU A 28 -77.86 28.97 -30.73
CA LEU A 28 -76.45 29.12 -31.03
C LEU A 28 -75.67 28.66 -29.80
N HIS A 29 -75.09 27.46 -29.88
CA HIS A 29 -74.32 26.86 -28.80
C HIS A 29 -72.83 27.14 -28.99
N LEU A 30 -72.23 27.84 -28.04
CA LEU A 30 -70.78 28.00 -27.93
C LEU A 30 -70.31 27.14 -26.74
N LYS A 31 -69.59 26.04 -27.00
CA LYS A 31 -69.19 25.06 -25.96
C LYS A 31 -67.68 24.83 -25.88
N LYS A 32 -67.20 24.58 -24.64
CA LYS A 32 -66.06 23.70 -24.33
C LYS A 32 -66.44 22.74 -23.19
N GLU A 33 -65.84 21.55 -23.18
CA GLU A 33 -66.34 20.27 -22.62
C GLU A 33 -66.25 20.01 -21.09
N SER A 34 -65.94 20.96 -20.20
CA SER A 34 -65.85 20.63 -18.75
C SER A 34 -66.34 21.75 -17.81
N HIS A 35 -67.12 21.35 -16.81
CA HIS A 35 -68.05 22.17 -16.00
C HIS A 35 -67.47 22.61 -14.63
N ASP A 36 -67.94 23.76 -14.11
CA ASP A 36 -68.16 24.04 -12.67
C ASP A 36 -68.89 25.40 -12.47
N GLY A 37 -70.12 25.42 -11.92
CA GLY A 37 -70.82 26.66 -11.50
C GLY A 37 -72.31 26.79 -11.92
N ASP A 38 -73.05 27.72 -11.29
CA ASP A 38 -74.50 27.97 -11.46
C ASP A 38 -74.82 29.20 -12.34
N TRP A 39 -75.99 29.17 -13.00
CA TRP A 39 -76.40 30.03 -14.13
C TRP A 39 -76.82 31.45 -13.76
N ALA A 40 -76.50 32.42 -14.63
CA ALA A 40 -77.12 33.74 -14.69
C ALA A 40 -77.77 33.96 -16.07
N THR A 41 -79.10 33.97 -16.14
CA THR A 41 -79.85 33.98 -17.41
C THR A 41 -80.71 35.23 -17.54
N ILE A 42 -80.46 36.03 -18.59
CA ILE A 42 -81.34 37.15 -18.98
C ILE A 42 -82.39 36.61 -19.95
N ILE A 43 -83.67 36.81 -19.62
CA ILE A 43 -84.80 36.37 -20.44
C ILE A 43 -85.57 37.57 -20.98
N LEU A 44 -85.79 37.58 -22.30
CA LEU A 44 -86.79 38.40 -22.96
C LEU A 44 -87.93 37.50 -23.47
N LYS A 45 -89.12 37.58 -22.85
CA LYS A 45 -90.34 36.90 -23.30
C LYS A 45 -91.17 37.83 -24.19
N MET A 46 -91.71 37.30 -25.27
CA MET A 46 -92.46 38.04 -26.28
C MET A 46 -93.82 37.38 -26.53
N ASP A 47 -94.91 38.09 -26.22
CA ASP A 47 -96.27 37.61 -26.48
C ASP A 47 -97.23 38.79 -26.70
N SER A 48 -97.20 39.39 -27.91
CA SER A 48 -97.80 40.70 -28.27
C SER A 48 -97.26 41.93 -27.49
N LYS A 49 -96.31 41.71 -26.58
CA LYS A 49 -95.63 42.66 -25.68
C LYS A 49 -94.21 42.15 -25.40
N LEU A 50 -93.26 43.03 -25.07
CA LEU A 50 -91.89 42.66 -24.68
C LEU A 50 -91.80 42.59 -23.15
N VAL A 51 -91.21 41.54 -22.58
CA VAL A 51 -91.03 41.39 -21.13
C VAL A 51 -89.61 40.95 -20.84
N GLY A 52 -88.85 41.73 -20.07
CA GLY A 52 -87.48 41.38 -19.66
C GLY A 52 -87.40 40.92 -18.19
N GLY A 53 -86.44 40.05 -17.88
CA GLY A 53 -86.19 39.60 -16.51
C GLY A 53 -84.98 38.69 -16.38
N PHE A 54 -84.69 38.26 -15.15
CA PHE A 54 -83.61 37.33 -14.80
C PHE A 54 -84.19 36.01 -14.28
N GLU A 55 -83.62 34.87 -14.68
CA GLU A 55 -84.01 33.57 -14.13
C GLU A 55 -83.13 33.25 -12.91
N GLY A 56 -83.73 33.21 -11.71
CA GLY A 56 -83.03 32.86 -10.46
C GLY A 56 -83.26 33.83 -9.28
N ALA A 57 -83.92 34.97 -9.49
CA ALA A 57 -84.37 35.81 -8.37
C ALA A 57 -85.64 35.20 -7.76
N LEU A 58 -85.53 34.74 -6.51
CA LEU A 58 -86.68 34.42 -5.67
C LEU A 58 -87.56 35.67 -5.55
N GLU A 59 -88.83 35.52 -5.95
CA GLU A 59 -89.89 36.51 -5.83
C GLU A 59 -89.66 37.85 -6.54
N ASP A 60 -89.70 37.85 -7.88
CA ASP A 60 -90.28 38.99 -8.60
C ASP A 60 -91.04 38.53 -9.85
N THR A 61 -92.32 38.89 -9.90
CA THR A 61 -93.15 38.62 -11.08
C THR A 61 -92.70 39.53 -12.22
N PRO A 62 -92.33 39.00 -13.40
CA PRO A 62 -91.88 39.83 -14.52
C PRO A 62 -93.02 40.78 -14.95
N GLN A 63 -92.81 42.09 -14.78
CA GLN A 63 -93.81 43.11 -15.11
C GLN A 63 -93.81 43.47 -16.60
N GLN A 64 -95.03 43.62 -17.15
CA GLN A 64 -95.30 43.82 -18.58
C GLN A 64 -94.84 45.20 -19.09
N LEU A 65 -93.98 45.25 -20.11
CA LEU A 65 -93.84 46.46 -20.93
C LEU A 65 -94.96 46.46 -21.97
N ASN A 66 -95.77 47.53 -22.00
CA ASN A 66 -96.76 47.77 -23.06
C ASN A 66 -96.28 48.89 -23.99
N PRO A 67 -95.27 48.66 -24.85
CA PRO A 67 -94.93 49.63 -25.88
C PRO A 67 -96.14 49.81 -26.81
N THR A 68 -96.59 51.04 -26.99
CA THR A 68 -97.81 51.36 -27.77
C THR A 68 -97.65 51.22 -29.28
N ASN A 69 -96.50 50.76 -29.79
CA ASN A 69 -96.22 50.53 -31.22
C ASN A 69 -95.11 49.47 -31.44
N PHE A 70 -95.18 48.33 -30.76
CA PHE A 70 -94.20 47.25 -30.99
C PHE A 70 -94.63 46.34 -32.15
N SER A 71 -93.80 46.29 -33.19
CA SER A 71 -93.98 45.42 -34.35
C SER A 71 -93.19 44.12 -34.19
N LEU A 72 -93.89 43.01 -33.99
CA LEU A 72 -93.27 41.69 -33.85
C LEU A 72 -92.48 41.29 -35.11
N SER A 73 -92.95 41.68 -36.30
CA SER A 73 -92.29 41.36 -37.56
C SER A 73 -91.00 42.15 -37.79
N GLU A 74 -90.95 43.43 -37.38
CA GLU A 74 -89.73 44.24 -37.47
C GLU A 74 -88.67 43.78 -36.46
N TRP A 75 -89.10 43.40 -35.26
CA TRP A 75 -88.21 42.82 -34.25
C TRP A 75 -87.62 41.47 -34.68
N HIS A 76 -88.44 40.60 -35.27
CA HIS A 76 -87.98 39.34 -35.84
C HIS A 76 -86.97 39.58 -36.97
N MET A 77 -87.21 40.57 -37.83
CA MET A 77 -86.26 40.96 -38.89
C MET A 77 -84.94 41.48 -38.30
N LEU A 78 -84.99 42.31 -37.25
CA LEU A 78 -83.81 42.84 -36.58
C LEU A 78 -82.94 41.72 -35.98
N ILE A 79 -83.52 40.79 -35.21
CA ILE A 79 -82.75 39.69 -34.60
C ILE A 79 -82.17 38.72 -35.65
N SER A 80 -82.91 38.48 -36.73
CA SER A 80 -82.48 37.53 -37.78
C SER A 80 -81.46 38.10 -38.76
N THR A 81 -81.30 39.43 -38.84
CA THR A 81 -80.43 40.07 -39.82
C THR A 81 -79.33 40.94 -39.23
N ALA A 82 -79.47 41.39 -37.99
CA ALA A 82 -78.55 42.33 -37.39
C ALA A 82 -77.50 41.65 -36.52
N ASN A 83 -76.33 42.30 -36.44
CA ASN A 83 -75.23 41.84 -35.61
C ASN A 83 -75.57 42.06 -34.12
N ILE A 84 -75.28 41.05 -33.30
CA ILE A 84 -75.44 41.07 -31.84
C ILE A 84 -74.06 41.32 -31.23
N PHE A 85 -73.96 42.34 -30.38
CA PHE A 85 -72.76 42.73 -29.66
C PHE A 85 -72.91 42.48 -28.18
N ILE A 86 -71.94 41.83 -27.56
CA ILE A 86 -71.90 41.53 -26.12
C ILE A 86 -70.54 41.95 -25.57
N GLY A 87 -70.52 42.76 -24.50
CA GLY A 87 -69.29 43.15 -23.78
C GLY A 87 -68.88 44.63 -23.83
N GLY A 88 -69.77 45.55 -24.24
CA GLY A 88 -69.49 46.99 -24.30
C GLY A 88 -68.97 47.49 -25.66
N VAL A 89 -69.32 48.73 -26.04
CA VAL A 89 -68.91 49.32 -27.33
C VAL A 89 -67.60 50.08 -27.23
N GLY A 90 -66.72 49.85 -28.21
CA GLY A 90 -65.60 50.73 -28.50
C GLY A 90 -66.09 52.10 -28.97
N GLY A 91 -65.88 53.10 -28.13
CA GLY A 91 -65.98 54.51 -28.47
C GLY A 91 -64.91 55.26 -27.68
N SER A 92 -63.94 55.84 -28.40
CA SER A 92 -62.89 56.77 -27.98
C SER A 92 -62.66 56.90 -26.46
N GLU A 93 -61.69 56.11 -25.96
CA GLU A 93 -61.11 56.10 -24.61
C GLU A 93 -61.80 55.20 -23.56
N MET A 94 -61.02 54.17 -23.18
CA MET A 94 -61.17 53.29 -22.01
C MET A 94 -62.32 52.26 -22.02
N LEU A 95 -62.24 51.28 -22.92
CA LEU A 95 -62.46 49.85 -22.66
C LEU A 95 -61.97 49.05 -23.89
N SER A 96 -61.14 48.04 -23.67
CA SER A 96 -60.43 47.29 -24.71
C SER A 96 -61.38 46.41 -25.53
N THR A 97 -61.25 46.40 -26.87
CA THR A 97 -61.98 45.49 -27.77
C THR A 97 -61.55 44.03 -27.66
N LYS A 98 -60.60 43.69 -26.78
CA LYS A 98 -60.06 42.33 -26.59
C LYS A 98 -61.10 41.27 -26.22
N ASN A 99 -62.24 41.67 -25.65
CA ASN A 99 -63.25 40.76 -25.09
C ASN A 99 -64.66 41.11 -25.60
N ALA A 100 -64.81 41.38 -26.90
CA ALA A 100 -66.11 41.67 -27.50
C ALA A 100 -66.51 40.59 -28.52
N TYR A 101 -67.78 40.18 -28.50
CA TYR A 101 -68.35 39.24 -29.47
C TYR A 101 -69.23 39.96 -30.48
N ILE A 102 -69.14 39.56 -31.75
CA ILE A 102 -69.95 40.07 -32.85
C ILE A 102 -70.47 38.87 -33.65
N THR A 103 -71.77 38.78 -33.86
CA THR A 103 -72.35 37.89 -34.88
C THR A 103 -72.34 38.60 -36.23
N GLU A 104 -71.78 38.04 -37.29
CA GLU A 104 -71.88 38.60 -38.65
C GLU A 104 -73.07 37.97 -39.38
N GLY A 105 -73.99 38.80 -39.85
CA GLY A 105 -75.28 38.38 -40.43
C GLY A 105 -75.19 37.27 -41.50
N GLN A 106 -76.19 36.36 -41.44
CA GLN A 106 -76.43 35.17 -42.25
C GLN A 106 -75.65 33.88 -41.93
N SER A 107 -74.72 33.89 -40.97
CA SER A 107 -74.06 32.67 -40.50
C SER A 107 -74.29 32.46 -39.00
N ASN A 108 -74.44 31.20 -38.58
CA ASN A 108 -74.41 30.81 -37.16
C ASN A 108 -72.97 30.83 -36.58
N ASP A 109 -72.01 31.42 -37.29
CA ASP A 109 -70.63 31.55 -36.84
C ASP A 109 -70.33 32.94 -36.26
N VAL A 110 -69.61 32.93 -35.14
CA VAL A 110 -69.09 34.13 -34.45
C VAL A 110 -67.67 34.40 -34.95
N SER A 111 -67.45 35.54 -35.58
CA SER A 111 -66.10 35.96 -36.00
C SER A 111 -65.36 36.58 -34.80
N LEU A 112 -64.45 35.81 -34.19
CA LEU A 112 -63.44 36.34 -33.27
C LEU A 112 -62.36 37.05 -34.10
N SER A 113 -62.27 38.37 -34.01
CA SER A 113 -61.36 39.19 -34.83
C SER A 113 -59.88 39.10 -34.42
N ASP A 114 -59.50 38.21 -33.50
CA ASP A 114 -58.12 38.06 -33.03
C ASP A 114 -57.73 36.57 -32.95
N GLU A 115 -56.81 36.12 -33.82
CA GLU A 115 -56.32 34.74 -33.90
C GLU A 115 -55.54 34.28 -32.64
N THR A 116 -55.28 35.16 -31.68
CA THR A 116 -54.71 34.78 -30.38
C THR A 116 -55.74 34.21 -29.38
N ALA A 117 -57.03 34.23 -29.74
CA ALA A 117 -58.17 33.88 -28.90
C ALA A 117 -58.75 32.46 -29.15
N LYS A 118 -57.90 31.43 -29.19
CA LYS A 118 -58.34 30.05 -28.79
C LYS A 118 -58.54 29.92 -27.27
N ARG A 119 -58.54 31.04 -26.54
CA ARG A 119 -58.72 31.12 -25.10
C ARG A 119 -60.19 31.47 -24.79
N PRO A 120 -60.79 30.90 -23.74
CA PRO A 120 -62.19 31.14 -23.40
C PRO A 120 -62.41 32.59 -22.91
N TYR A 121 -63.64 33.11 -23.01
CA TYR A 121 -64.02 34.47 -22.64
C TYR A 121 -63.65 34.80 -21.19
N LYS A 122 -62.89 35.86 -20.93
CA LYS A 122 -62.65 36.36 -19.56
C LYS A 122 -63.06 37.83 -19.46
N GLY A 123 -64.31 38.12 -19.08
CA GLY A 123 -64.86 39.47 -18.94
C GLY A 123 -66.28 39.51 -18.38
N CYS A 124 -66.84 40.71 -18.15
CA CYS A 124 -68.21 40.89 -17.67
C CYS A 124 -69.15 41.38 -18.78
N ILE A 125 -70.43 41.00 -18.76
CA ILE A 125 -71.43 41.55 -19.69
C ILE A 125 -71.78 42.97 -19.25
N GLY A 126 -71.07 43.96 -19.81
CA GLY A 126 -71.34 45.38 -19.55
C GLY A 126 -72.49 45.96 -20.37
N GLU A 127 -72.58 45.58 -21.66
CA GLU A 127 -73.63 46.03 -22.59
C GLU A 127 -74.00 44.92 -23.58
N VAL A 128 -75.28 44.85 -23.96
CA VAL A 128 -75.78 44.01 -25.05
C VAL A 128 -76.49 44.89 -26.09
N ARG A 129 -76.08 44.79 -27.37
CA ARG A 129 -76.70 45.52 -28.48
C ARG A 129 -77.13 44.60 -29.60
N ILE A 130 -78.29 44.88 -30.20
CA ILE A 130 -78.80 44.17 -31.39
C ILE A 130 -78.98 45.18 -32.51
N GLY A 131 -78.23 45.05 -33.61
CA GLY A 131 -78.27 46.02 -34.71
C GLY A 131 -77.93 47.46 -34.30
N GLY A 132 -77.06 47.60 -33.29
CA GLY A 132 -76.68 48.89 -32.70
C GLY A 132 -77.59 49.40 -31.57
N LEU A 133 -78.78 48.82 -31.41
CA LEU A 133 -79.73 49.19 -30.33
C LEU A 133 -79.29 48.56 -29.00
N LEU A 134 -79.04 49.39 -28.00
CA LEU A 134 -78.77 48.96 -26.62
C LEU A 134 -80.02 48.40 -25.97
N LEU A 135 -79.94 47.19 -25.41
CA LEU A 135 -81.01 46.61 -24.62
C LEU A 135 -80.95 47.17 -23.19
N PRO A 136 -81.98 47.89 -22.70
CA PRO A 136 -81.95 48.53 -21.39
C PRO A 136 -82.24 47.56 -20.24
N TYR A 137 -81.64 47.83 -19.07
CA TYR A 137 -81.97 47.26 -17.76
C TYR A 137 -82.43 48.43 -16.87
N PHE A 138 -83.73 48.77 -16.85
CA PHE A 138 -84.30 49.90 -16.07
C PHE A 138 -85.77 49.67 -15.67
N SER A 139 -86.26 50.37 -14.63
CA SER A 139 -87.64 50.24 -14.12
C SER A 139 -88.67 51.00 -14.99
N PRO A 140 -89.97 50.64 -14.95
CA PRO A 140 -91.01 51.33 -15.74
C PRO A 140 -91.17 52.83 -15.43
N GLU A 141 -90.79 53.29 -14.23
CA GLU A 141 -90.87 54.70 -13.84
C GLU A 141 -89.79 55.57 -14.52
N GLU A 142 -88.66 54.95 -14.88
CA GLU A 142 -87.50 55.61 -15.48
C GLU A 142 -87.68 55.82 -16.99
N LEU A 143 -88.46 54.95 -17.65
CA LEU A 143 -88.80 55.05 -19.07
C LEU A 143 -89.89 56.08 -19.40
N ASN A 144 -90.60 56.63 -18.41
CA ASN A 144 -91.63 57.65 -18.64
C ASN A 144 -91.08 59.10 -18.68
N LYS A 145 -89.76 59.30 -18.58
CA LYS A 145 -89.10 60.59 -18.78
C LYS A 145 -88.61 60.80 -20.21
N ILE A 146 -89.34 60.27 -21.19
CA ILE A 146 -89.08 60.52 -22.61
C ILE A 146 -89.72 61.86 -22.98
N ASN A 147 -88.97 62.94 -22.78
CA ASN A 147 -89.11 64.15 -23.59
C ASN A 147 -87.78 64.87 -23.82
N GLU A 148 -86.65 64.29 -23.42
CA GLU A 148 -85.34 64.88 -23.68
C GLU A 148 -84.45 63.86 -24.39
N THR A 149 -84.06 64.22 -25.61
CA THR A 149 -83.09 63.53 -26.45
C THR A 149 -81.71 63.57 -25.79
N TYR A 150 -81.27 62.43 -25.25
CA TYR A 150 -79.86 62.18 -24.96
C TYR A 150 -79.44 60.92 -25.72
N ASP A 151 -78.36 61.00 -26.51
CA ASP A 151 -77.81 59.90 -27.31
C ASP A 151 -77.08 58.83 -26.47
N TYR A 152 -77.23 58.88 -25.14
CA TYR A 152 -76.82 57.86 -24.19
C TYR A 152 -77.56 58.06 -22.85
N PHE A 153 -77.82 56.97 -22.13
CA PHE A 153 -78.48 57.02 -20.81
C PHE A 153 -77.45 56.77 -19.70
N ALA A 154 -77.42 57.64 -18.69
CA ALA A 154 -76.54 57.51 -17.52
C ALA A 154 -77.26 56.80 -16.36
N LEU A 155 -76.58 55.84 -15.73
CA LEU A 155 -77.11 55.06 -14.60
C LEU A 155 -77.14 55.91 -13.32
N GLN A 156 -78.30 56.04 -12.67
CA GLN A 156 -78.43 56.66 -11.34
C GLN A 156 -79.00 55.65 -10.33
N SER A 157 -78.11 54.95 -9.63
CA SER A 157 -78.46 54.15 -8.45
C SER A 157 -78.16 54.95 -7.17
N PRO A 158 -79.04 54.94 -6.14
CA PRO A 158 -78.76 55.54 -4.84
C PRO A 158 -77.77 54.73 -3.99
N TYR A 159 -77.38 53.53 -4.46
CA TYR A 159 -76.29 52.74 -3.90
C TYR A 159 -75.08 52.81 -4.84
N THR A 160 -73.90 53.10 -4.31
CA THR A 160 -72.63 52.86 -5.00
C THR A 160 -72.36 51.36 -5.06
N THR A 161 -73.23 50.59 -5.71
CA THR A 161 -72.87 49.26 -6.18
C THR A 161 -71.94 49.49 -7.35
N THR A 162 -70.64 49.41 -7.12
CA THR A 162 -69.67 49.22 -8.18
C THR A 162 -70.03 47.93 -8.90
N ILE A 163 -70.81 48.03 -9.98
CA ILE A 163 -70.87 46.99 -11.00
C ILE A 163 -69.53 47.10 -11.74
N GLY A 164 -68.48 46.63 -11.06
CA GLY A 164 -67.11 46.53 -11.56
C GLY A 164 -66.80 45.06 -11.75
N CYS A 165 -66.20 44.72 -12.89
CA CYS A 165 -65.82 43.35 -13.17
C CYS A 165 -64.62 42.98 -12.28
N TYR A 166 -64.83 42.08 -11.32
CA TYR A 166 -63.72 41.46 -10.60
C TYR A 166 -63.19 40.32 -11.47
N LEU A 167 -62.07 40.59 -12.16
CA LEU A 167 -61.40 39.66 -13.06
C LEU A 167 -60.56 38.65 -12.28
N CYS A 168 -60.04 38.98 -11.11
CA CYS A 168 -59.12 38.13 -10.35
C CYS A 168 -59.49 38.13 -8.86
N PHE A 169 -59.32 36.97 -8.22
CA PHE A 169 -59.61 36.72 -6.80
C PHE A 169 -58.41 36.04 -6.16
N ASP A 170 -58.11 36.38 -4.90
CA ASP A 170 -56.99 35.77 -4.16
C ASP A 170 -57.13 34.25 -4.05
N SER A 171 -58.37 33.73 -3.99
CA SER A 171 -58.65 32.28 -3.99
C SER A 171 -58.11 31.55 -5.22
N ASN A 172 -57.89 32.27 -6.32
CA ASN A 172 -57.42 31.70 -7.57
C ASN A 172 -55.89 31.75 -7.66
N CYS A 173 -55.23 32.59 -6.85
CA CYS A 173 -53.77 32.65 -6.77
C CYS A 173 -53.30 31.60 -5.76
N ILE A 174 -52.71 30.52 -6.25
CA ILE A 174 -52.23 29.44 -5.36
C ILE A 174 -50.83 29.76 -4.81
N ASN A 175 -50.33 28.92 -3.89
CA ASN A 175 -48.99 29.08 -3.29
C ASN A 175 -48.73 30.45 -2.64
N GLY A 176 -49.77 31.05 -2.05
CA GLY A 176 -49.67 32.34 -1.36
C GLY A 176 -49.54 33.54 -2.29
N GLY A 177 -49.90 33.41 -3.57
CA GLY A 177 -50.02 34.55 -4.48
C GLY A 177 -51.19 35.48 -4.09
N GLN A 178 -51.11 36.75 -4.49
CA GLN A 178 -52.15 37.76 -4.24
C GLN A 178 -52.59 38.41 -5.54
N CYS A 179 -53.86 38.75 -5.66
CA CYS A 179 -54.39 39.42 -6.83
C CYS A 179 -53.90 40.88 -6.89
N GLU A 180 -53.24 41.26 -7.99
CA GLU A 180 -52.60 42.59 -8.11
C GLU A 180 -53.59 43.69 -8.53
N ASP A 181 -54.42 43.44 -9.54
CA ASP A 181 -55.42 44.39 -10.03
C ASP A 181 -56.73 43.69 -10.40
N PRO A 182 -57.67 43.57 -9.46
CA PRO A 182 -58.91 42.85 -9.66
C PRO A 182 -59.79 43.42 -10.77
N MET A 183 -59.59 44.67 -11.21
CA MET A 183 -60.53 45.37 -12.09
C MET A 183 -60.03 45.57 -13.52
N THR A 184 -58.72 45.46 -13.78
CA THR A 184 -58.15 45.76 -15.11
C THR A 184 -57.44 44.59 -15.79
N SER A 185 -56.87 43.64 -15.05
CA SER A 185 -56.15 42.50 -15.65
C SER A 185 -56.14 41.26 -14.77
N TYR A 186 -56.24 40.08 -15.39
CA TYR A 186 -56.10 38.80 -14.71
C TYR A 186 -54.61 38.52 -14.42
N LYS A 187 -54.09 38.95 -13.27
CA LYS A 187 -52.69 38.76 -12.88
C LYS A 187 -52.52 38.51 -11.39
N CYS A 188 -51.99 37.34 -11.04
CA CYS A 188 -51.53 37.04 -9.69
C CYS A 188 -50.09 37.57 -9.50
N ASN A 189 -49.86 38.26 -8.39
CA ASN A 189 -48.54 38.54 -7.86
C ASN A 189 -48.07 37.33 -7.06
N CYS A 190 -47.06 36.63 -7.56
CA CYS A 190 -46.59 35.39 -6.96
C CYS A 190 -45.64 35.64 -5.80
N SER A 191 -45.80 34.84 -4.75
CA SER A 191 -44.80 34.75 -3.68
C SER A 191 -43.47 34.26 -4.25
N ALA A 192 -42.35 34.62 -3.60
CA ALA A 192 -41.02 34.22 -4.03
C ALA A 192 -40.93 32.69 -4.20
N GLY A 193 -40.24 32.25 -5.26
CA GLY A 193 -40.13 30.83 -5.63
C GLY A 193 -41.23 30.33 -6.59
N PHE A 194 -42.25 31.14 -6.90
CA PHE A 194 -43.33 30.73 -7.80
C PHE A 194 -43.52 31.68 -8.99
N THR A 195 -44.02 31.13 -10.10
CA THR A 195 -44.33 31.83 -11.35
C THR A 195 -45.59 31.24 -12.02
N GLY A 196 -45.98 31.83 -13.15
CA GLY A 196 -47.18 31.47 -13.91
C GLY A 196 -48.42 32.31 -13.56
N GLU A 197 -49.47 32.18 -14.38
CA GLU A 197 -50.69 33.01 -14.32
C GLU A 197 -51.45 32.90 -12.97
N PHE A 198 -51.31 31.76 -12.28
CA PHE A 198 -51.94 31.47 -10.98
C PHE A 198 -50.90 31.16 -9.89
N CYS A 199 -49.62 31.42 -10.15
CA CYS A 199 -48.50 31.04 -9.26
C CYS A 199 -48.37 29.53 -9.04
N GLN A 200 -48.75 28.76 -10.06
CA GLN A 200 -48.80 27.30 -10.03
C GLN A 200 -47.48 26.62 -10.41
N GLN A 201 -46.53 27.38 -10.96
CA GLN A 201 -45.24 26.85 -11.38
C GLN A 201 -44.21 27.20 -10.31
N ASP A 202 -43.55 26.19 -9.77
CA ASP A 202 -42.37 26.35 -8.93
C ASP A 202 -41.19 26.78 -9.81
N ILE A 203 -40.38 27.72 -9.33
CA ILE A 203 -39.16 28.15 -10.01
C ILE A 203 -38.07 27.17 -9.61
N ASP A 204 -37.57 26.39 -10.57
CA ASP A 204 -36.44 25.49 -10.35
C ASP A 204 -35.14 26.29 -10.21
N GLU A 205 -34.75 26.57 -8.97
CA GLU A 205 -33.52 27.30 -8.63
C GLU A 205 -32.26 26.46 -8.87
N CYS A 206 -32.39 25.16 -9.16
CA CYS A 206 -31.26 24.30 -9.49
C CYS A 206 -30.74 24.46 -10.92
N LEU A 207 -31.52 25.02 -11.85
CA LEU A 207 -31.11 25.21 -13.25
C LEU A 207 -29.88 26.11 -13.42
N GLU A 208 -29.67 27.05 -12.50
CA GLU A 208 -28.49 27.94 -12.45
C GLU A 208 -27.64 27.73 -11.18
N SER A 209 -27.75 26.55 -10.55
CA SER A 209 -27.05 26.28 -9.29
C SER A 209 -25.52 26.31 -9.45
N GLN A 210 -24.86 26.80 -8.39
CA GLN A 210 -23.40 26.87 -8.30
C GLN A 210 -22.81 25.72 -7.46
N CYS A 211 -23.51 24.59 -7.36
CA CYS A 211 -23.04 23.43 -6.61
C CYS A 211 -21.74 22.87 -7.22
N ALA A 212 -20.68 22.79 -6.43
CA ALA A 212 -19.36 22.35 -6.85
C ALA A 212 -19.15 20.84 -6.65
N ASN A 213 -18.04 20.32 -7.17
CA ASN A 213 -17.51 18.97 -6.88
C ASN A 213 -18.49 17.80 -7.10
N GLY A 214 -19.45 17.95 -8.02
CA GLY A 214 -20.45 16.92 -8.33
C GLY A 214 -21.56 16.80 -7.28
N ALA A 215 -21.73 17.80 -6.42
CA ALA A 215 -22.83 17.88 -5.48
C ALA A 215 -24.20 17.90 -6.18
N THR A 216 -25.19 17.28 -5.54
CA THR A 216 -26.55 17.21 -6.07
C THR A 216 -27.33 18.43 -5.60
N CYS A 217 -27.83 19.23 -6.52
CA CYS A 217 -28.68 20.37 -6.17
C CYS A 217 -30.07 19.88 -5.75
N VAL A 218 -30.59 20.44 -4.66
CA VAL A 218 -31.94 20.21 -4.16
C VAL A 218 -32.68 21.54 -4.18
N ASP A 219 -33.73 21.59 -4.98
CA ASP A 219 -34.60 22.74 -5.14
C ASP A 219 -35.42 22.97 -3.86
N LEU A 220 -35.51 24.21 -3.41
CA LEU A 220 -36.27 24.63 -2.23
C LEU A 220 -37.15 25.82 -2.63
N GLN A 221 -38.06 26.24 -1.75
CA GLN A 221 -38.88 27.41 -2.08
C GLN A 221 -38.02 28.69 -2.09
N ALA A 222 -37.88 29.31 -3.27
CA ALA A 222 -37.15 30.56 -3.50
C ALA A 222 -35.63 30.50 -3.21
N ASN A 223 -35.07 29.29 -3.19
CA ASN A 223 -33.67 29.03 -2.88
C ASN A 223 -33.31 27.61 -3.31
N TYR A 224 -32.03 27.26 -3.29
CA TYR A 224 -31.58 25.89 -3.46
C TYR A 224 -30.55 25.52 -2.40
N THR A 225 -30.34 24.23 -2.17
CA THR A 225 -29.25 23.73 -1.34
C THR A 225 -28.44 22.66 -2.07
N CYS A 226 -27.14 22.59 -1.80
CA CYS A 226 -26.27 21.58 -2.38
C CYS A 226 -26.08 20.42 -1.40
N GLN A 227 -26.47 19.21 -1.81
CA GLN A 227 -26.15 18.01 -1.05
C GLN A 227 -24.72 17.57 -1.37
N CYS A 228 -23.81 17.79 -0.41
CA CYS A 228 -22.39 17.53 -0.61
C CYS A 228 -22.08 16.03 -0.69
N PRO A 229 -21.21 15.61 -1.64
CA PRO A 229 -20.66 14.28 -1.64
C PRO A 229 -19.69 14.11 -0.45
N PRO A 230 -19.39 12.87 -0.03
CA PRO A 230 -18.42 12.62 1.03
C PRO A 230 -17.08 13.33 0.75
N GLY A 231 -16.51 13.95 1.78
CA GLY A 231 -15.24 14.69 1.71
C GLY A 231 -15.38 16.18 1.39
N TYR A 232 -16.57 16.69 1.07
CA TYR A 232 -16.78 18.12 0.82
C TYR A 232 -17.77 18.74 1.81
N GLU A 233 -17.54 20.00 2.13
CA GLU A 233 -18.38 20.84 2.98
C GLU A 233 -18.58 22.25 2.39
N GLY A 234 -19.33 23.08 3.12
CA GLY A 234 -19.75 24.41 2.67
C GLY A 234 -21.10 24.41 1.97
N TRP A 235 -21.69 25.60 1.84
CA TRP A 235 -23.02 25.77 1.23
C TRP A 235 -23.06 25.33 -0.24
N LEU A 236 -21.96 25.51 -0.96
CA LEU A 236 -21.81 25.10 -2.36
C LEU A 236 -21.02 23.79 -2.52
N CYS A 237 -20.66 23.12 -1.42
CA CYS A 237 -19.80 21.93 -1.43
C CYS A 237 -18.45 22.18 -2.12
N ASP A 238 -17.93 23.40 -1.97
CA ASP A 238 -16.73 23.92 -2.62
C ASP A 238 -15.47 23.78 -1.75
N GLN A 239 -15.61 23.34 -0.50
CA GLN A 239 -14.53 23.19 0.46
C GLN A 239 -14.24 21.71 0.71
N ASN A 240 -12.97 21.30 0.65
CA ASN A 240 -12.57 19.96 1.11
C ASN A 240 -12.64 19.92 2.62
N ILE A 241 -13.19 18.85 3.18
CA ILE A 241 -13.14 18.61 4.63
C ILE A 241 -11.68 18.28 4.97
N ASP A 242 -11.08 19.04 5.87
CA ASP A 242 -9.77 18.69 6.42
C ASP A 242 -9.95 17.60 7.48
N GLU A 243 -9.76 16.34 7.08
CA GLU A 243 -9.89 15.21 7.99
C GLU A 243 -8.77 15.17 9.04
N CYS A 244 -7.67 15.88 8.79
CA CYS A 244 -6.54 16.01 9.71
C CYS A 244 -6.75 17.06 10.81
N ALA A 245 -7.73 17.96 10.70
CA ALA A 245 -8.03 18.99 11.70
C ALA A 245 -8.36 18.42 13.09
N SER A 246 -8.81 17.16 13.16
CA SER A 246 -9.10 16.45 14.41
C SER A 246 -7.89 15.78 15.07
N GLU A 247 -6.70 15.91 14.48
CA GLU A 247 -5.46 15.24 14.88
C GLU A 247 -5.64 13.71 15.09
N PRO A 248 -6.13 12.98 14.06
CA PRO A 248 -6.47 11.57 14.23
C PRO A 248 -5.26 10.66 14.43
N CYS A 249 -4.06 11.04 13.96
CA CYS A 249 -2.85 10.22 14.07
C CYS A 249 -2.23 10.30 15.48
N LEU A 250 -1.97 9.14 16.08
CA LEU A 250 -1.41 9.02 17.42
C LEU A 250 0.13 8.99 17.40
N HIS A 251 0.72 9.12 18.58
CA HIS A 251 2.18 8.98 18.83
C HIS A 251 3.08 9.81 17.90
N GLY A 252 2.59 11.00 17.50
CA GLY A 252 3.35 11.91 16.64
C GLY A 252 3.37 11.52 15.16
N GLY A 253 2.47 10.64 14.72
CA GLY A 253 2.26 10.35 13.29
C GLY A 253 1.85 11.62 12.52
N THR A 254 2.36 11.76 11.30
CA THR A 254 2.02 12.89 10.42
C THR A 254 0.73 12.57 9.67
N CYS A 255 -0.30 13.38 9.85
CA CYS A 255 -1.55 13.24 9.11
C CYS A 255 -1.41 13.85 7.72
N VAL A 256 -1.85 13.12 6.70
CA VAL A 256 -1.96 13.58 5.33
C VAL A 256 -3.43 13.55 4.95
N ASP A 257 -3.97 14.74 4.66
CA ASP A 257 -5.35 14.94 4.22
C ASP A 257 -5.58 14.30 2.85
N GLY A 258 -6.77 13.74 2.65
CA GLY A 258 -7.17 13.09 1.43
C GLY A 258 -8.58 13.52 1.01
N LEU A 259 -9.18 12.75 0.11
CA LEU A 259 -10.57 12.99 -0.27
C LEU A 259 -11.47 12.07 0.55
N ALA A 260 -12.29 12.62 1.44
CA ALA A 260 -13.18 11.87 2.33
C ALA A 260 -12.45 10.84 3.23
N SER A 261 -11.15 11.03 3.43
CA SER A 261 -10.27 10.08 4.11
C SER A 261 -8.94 10.73 4.42
N TYR A 262 -8.28 10.28 5.48
CA TYR A 262 -6.93 10.70 5.84
C TYR A 262 -5.99 9.49 5.82
N THR A 263 -4.70 9.75 5.69
CA THR A 263 -3.66 8.73 5.87
C THR A 263 -2.68 9.17 6.94
N CYS A 264 -2.41 8.30 7.92
CA CYS A 264 -1.38 8.54 8.92
C CYS A 264 -0.03 7.97 8.48
N VAL A 265 0.98 8.82 8.37
CA VAL A 265 2.37 8.40 8.21
C VAL A 265 2.98 8.22 9.60
N CYS A 266 3.12 6.96 10.00
CA CYS A 266 3.66 6.61 11.32
C CYS A 266 5.17 6.77 11.39
N SER A 267 5.66 7.09 12.58
CA SER A 267 7.08 6.99 12.93
C SER A 267 7.54 5.53 12.90
N ASP A 268 8.86 5.31 12.82
CA ASP A 268 9.45 3.98 12.65
C ASP A 268 9.03 2.98 13.76
N GLU A 269 8.67 3.48 14.94
CA GLU A 269 8.29 2.67 16.10
C GLU A 269 6.81 2.26 16.14
N TYR A 270 5.96 2.77 15.23
CA TYR A 270 4.52 2.52 15.25
C TYR A 270 3.96 2.07 13.90
N VAL A 271 2.84 1.35 13.96
CA VAL A 271 2.04 0.84 12.84
C VAL A 271 0.55 0.93 13.17
N GLY A 272 -0.30 0.66 12.17
CA GLY A 272 -1.75 0.79 12.25
C GLY A 272 -2.28 2.02 11.52
N GLU A 273 -3.59 2.06 11.29
CA GLU A 273 -4.27 3.14 10.56
C GLU A 273 -4.09 4.50 11.25
N ARG A 274 -3.95 4.50 12.57
CA ARG A 274 -3.75 5.71 13.40
C ARG A 274 -2.43 5.71 14.14
N CYS A 275 -1.48 4.84 13.78
CA CYS A 275 -0.21 4.66 14.50
C CYS A 275 -0.39 4.23 15.97
N GLU A 276 -1.46 3.50 16.25
CA GLU A 276 -1.85 3.09 17.60
C GLU A 276 -1.08 1.86 18.11
N GLN A 277 -0.46 1.09 17.22
CA GLN A 277 0.24 -0.14 17.56
C GLN A 277 1.75 0.08 17.54
N VAL A 278 2.47 -0.49 18.51
CA VAL A 278 3.94 -0.50 18.48
C VAL A 278 4.40 -1.47 17.38
N ARG A 279 5.34 -1.03 16.54
CA ARG A 279 5.95 -1.85 15.49
C ARG A 279 6.82 -2.92 16.14
N LEU A 280 6.33 -4.16 16.11
CA LEU A 280 7.13 -5.32 16.49
C LEU A 280 8.00 -5.74 15.31
N ILE A 281 9.32 -5.65 15.45
CA ILE A 281 10.28 -6.04 14.41
C ILE A 281 10.46 -7.56 14.47
N THR A 282 9.76 -8.33 13.64
CA THR A 282 9.93 -9.80 13.56
C THR A 282 10.91 -10.18 12.45
N CYS A 283 11.22 -11.46 12.30
CA CYS A 283 12.03 -11.95 11.18
C CYS A 283 11.42 -11.68 9.80
N ASP A 284 10.11 -11.49 9.71
CA ASP A 284 9.44 -11.06 8.46
C ASP A 284 9.91 -9.68 7.98
N SER A 285 10.37 -8.83 8.90
CA SER A 285 10.94 -7.51 8.58
C SER A 285 12.39 -7.57 8.07
N GLN A 286 12.96 -8.77 7.95
CA GLN A 286 14.34 -9.03 7.52
C GLN A 286 15.40 -8.17 8.26
N PRO A 287 15.40 -8.16 9.61
CA PRO A 287 16.26 -7.26 10.38
C PRO A 287 17.75 -7.67 10.39
N CYS A 288 18.07 -8.92 10.03
CA CYS A 288 19.43 -9.44 10.06
C CYS A 288 20.17 -9.20 8.73
N SER A 289 21.40 -8.69 8.81
CA SER A 289 22.24 -8.35 7.65
C SER A 289 23.15 -9.48 7.19
N ASN A 290 23.78 -9.31 6.02
CA ASN A 290 24.89 -10.14 5.52
C ASN A 290 24.62 -11.65 5.44
N GLY A 291 23.38 -12.03 5.12
CA GLY A 291 22.98 -13.44 4.99
C GLY A 291 22.90 -14.18 6.32
N ALA A 292 22.76 -13.46 7.44
CA ALA A 292 22.48 -14.04 8.74
C ALA A 292 21.09 -14.70 8.80
N SER A 293 20.97 -15.72 9.66
CA SER A 293 19.70 -16.41 9.90
C SER A 293 18.95 -15.73 11.05
N CYS A 294 17.67 -15.44 10.85
CA CYS A 294 16.80 -14.80 11.83
C CYS A 294 15.91 -15.82 12.56
N LEU A 295 15.72 -15.65 13.87
CA LEU A 295 14.79 -16.42 14.69
C LEU A 295 13.89 -15.48 15.50
N ASP A 296 12.56 -15.70 15.50
CA ASP A 296 11.59 -14.93 16.30
C ASP A 296 11.62 -15.35 17.79
N VAL A 297 12.78 -15.15 18.40
CA VAL A 297 13.05 -15.40 19.81
C VAL A 297 13.61 -14.13 20.43
N ARG A 298 13.12 -13.78 21.62
CA ARG A 298 13.55 -12.57 22.33
C ARG A 298 15.06 -12.57 22.56
N ASN A 299 15.73 -11.51 22.16
CA ASN A 299 17.15 -11.29 22.38
C ASN A 299 17.35 -10.60 23.72
N ASP A 300 18.04 -11.27 24.65
CA ASP A 300 18.27 -10.74 26.00
C ASP A 300 19.16 -9.48 26.04
N LYS A 301 19.94 -9.21 24.99
CA LYS A 301 20.83 -8.05 24.92
C LYS A 301 20.14 -6.80 24.39
N THR A 302 19.35 -6.94 23.32
CA THR A 302 18.68 -5.81 22.67
C THR A 302 17.24 -5.64 23.13
N ASN A 303 16.68 -6.63 23.83
CA ASN A 303 15.27 -6.71 24.22
C ASN A 303 14.31 -6.82 23.01
N ASP A 304 14.83 -7.04 21.81
CA ASP A 304 14.05 -7.29 20.61
C ASP A 304 13.36 -8.66 20.70
N ASN A 305 12.25 -8.83 19.98
CA ASN A 305 11.50 -10.09 19.87
C ASN A 305 12.11 -11.09 18.87
N PHE A 306 13.25 -10.77 18.27
CA PHE A 306 13.99 -11.62 17.34
C PHE A 306 15.47 -11.68 17.70
N THR A 307 16.16 -12.72 17.24
CA THR A 307 17.60 -12.93 17.43
C THR A 307 18.24 -13.29 16.10
N CYS A 308 19.30 -12.56 15.74
CA CYS A 308 20.11 -12.86 14.56
C CYS A 308 21.25 -13.82 14.90
N THR A 309 21.45 -14.81 14.05
CA THR A 309 22.61 -15.71 14.09
C THR A 309 23.50 -15.44 12.88
N CYS A 310 24.67 -14.88 13.15
CA CYS A 310 25.54 -14.34 12.10
C CYS A 310 26.18 -15.42 11.25
N ALA A 311 26.23 -15.17 9.94
CA ALA A 311 27.05 -15.94 9.02
C ALA A 311 28.55 -15.81 9.39
N PRO A 312 29.40 -16.77 8.99
CA PRO A 312 30.84 -16.65 9.21
C PRO A 312 31.38 -15.30 8.73
N TYR A 313 32.34 -14.74 9.47
CA TYR A 313 33.00 -13.46 9.20
C TYR A 313 32.18 -12.19 9.50
N TYR A 314 30.96 -12.31 10.00
CA TYR A 314 30.15 -11.17 10.45
C TYR A 314 29.89 -11.23 11.96
N ALA A 315 29.68 -10.07 12.56
CA ALA A 315 29.42 -9.89 13.98
C ALA A 315 28.47 -8.69 14.21
N GLY A 316 28.11 -8.44 15.47
CA GLY A 316 27.09 -7.45 15.84
C GLY A 316 25.77 -8.11 16.24
N ASN A 317 24.83 -7.32 16.76
CA ASN A 317 23.52 -7.83 17.17
C ASN A 317 22.62 -8.14 15.97
N TYR A 318 22.86 -7.45 14.84
CA TYR A 318 22.13 -7.61 13.58
C TYR A 318 23.05 -8.12 12.46
N CYS A 319 24.25 -8.59 12.80
CA CYS A 319 25.26 -9.12 11.87
C CYS A 319 25.72 -8.11 10.80
N GLU A 320 25.73 -6.84 11.18
CA GLU A 320 26.06 -5.67 10.37
C GLU A 320 27.56 -5.37 10.32
N MET A 321 28.33 -5.83 11.32
CA MET A 321 29.75 -5.54 11.47
C MET A 321 30.62 -6.65 10.89
N ALA A 322 31.83 -6.32 10.46
CA ALA A 322 32.84 -7.33 10.17
C ALA A 322 33.37 -7.92 11.49
N TYR A 323 33.62 -9.24 11.53
CA TYR A 323 34.16 -9.89 12.73
C TYR A 323 35.46 -9.23 13.22
N CYS A 324 36.30 -8.80 12.27
CA CYS A 324 37.59 -8.18 12.55
C CYS A 324 37.53 -6.73 13.03
N GLU A 325 36.33 -6.12 13.08
CA GLU A 325 36.09 -4.82 13.72
C GLU A 325 35.72 -4.98 15.21
N VAL A 326 35.09 -6.10 15.58
CA VAL A 326 34.78 -6.42 16.97
C VAL A 326 36.03 -6.97 17.68
N GLU A 327 36.75 -7.87 17.02
CA GLU A 327 38.01 -8.43 17.51
C GLU A 327 39.11 -8.13 16.48
N SER A 328 40.05 -7.27 16.85
CA SER A 328 41.06 -6.77 15.91
C SER A 328 42.04 -7.86 15.45
N CYS A 329 42.44 -7.80 14.17
CA CYS A 329 43.55 -8.62 13.65
C CYS A 329 44.84 -8.31 14.44
N GLN A 330 45.53 -9.32 14.93
CA GLN A 330 46.71 -9.16 15.79
C GLN A 330 47.94 -8.70 15.00
N LYS A 331 48.23 -9.36 13.86
CA LYS A 331 49.38 -9.10 12.97
C LYS A 331 48.92 -8.92 11.53
N GLY A 332 48.18 -7.84 11.30
CA GLY A 332 47.63 -7.51 10.00
C GLY A 332 46.55 -6.45 10.11
N PHE A 333 45.72 -6.34 9.08
CA PHE A 333 44.67 -5.34 9.03
C PHE A 333 43.34 -5.88 8.49
N CYS A 334 42.25 -5.40 9.09
CA CYS A 334 40.90 -5.83 8.74
C CYS A 334 40.47 -5.27 7.39
N LYS A 335 40.18 -6.15 6.43
CA LYS A 335 39.56 -5.81 5.15
C LYS A 335 38.04 -5.89 5.28
N LYS A 336 37.47 -4.89 5.93
CA LYS A 336 36.02 -4.82 6.19
C LYS A 336 35.15 -4.71 4.93
N ASP A 337 35.65 -4.06 3.88
CA ASP A 337 34.90 -3.85 2.63
C ASP A 337 34.93 -5.09 1.71
N ALA A 338 35.72 -6.11 2.04
CA ALA A 338 35.74 -7.37 1.31
C ALA A 338 34.46 -8.17 1.57
N LYS A 339 34.05 -8.98 0.58
CA LYS A 339 32.85 -9.84 0.68
C LYS A 339 33.26 -11.31 0.46
N PRO A 340 33.39 -12.15 1.51
CA PRO A 340 33.27 -11.82 2.94
C PRO A 340 34.48 -11.01 3.48
N PRO A 341 34.32 -10.30 4.61
CA PRO A 341 35.42 -9.57 5.24
C PRO A 341 36.46 -10.54 5.83
N PHE A 342 37.73 -10.14 5.82
CA PHE A 342 38.83 -10.99 6.31
C PHE A 342 39.98 -10.15 6.89
N CYS A 343 40.80 -10.75 7.75
CA CYS A 343 42.07 -10.18 8.16
C CYS A 343 43.13 -10.41 7.07
N GLN A 344 43.68 -9.33 6.51
CA GLN A 344 44.87 -9.42 5.66
C GLN A 344 46.09 -9.46 6.57
N CYS A 345 46.69 -10.65 6.70
CA CYS A 345 47.84 -10.87 7.56
C CYS A 345 49.12 -10.27 7.00
N ASP A 346 49.98 -9.82 7.92
CA ASP A 346 51.36 -9.50 7.60
C ASP A 346 52.11 -10.78 7.18
N ASN A 347 53.20 -10.63 6.42
CA ASN A 347 53.98 -11.77 5.98
C ASN A 347 54.48 -12.58 7.20
N GLY A 348 54.39 -13.91 7.12
CA GLY A 348 54.77 -14.82 8.21
C GLY A 348 53.64 -15.15 9.18
N PHE A 349 52.44 -14.56 9.05
CA PHE A 349 51.32 -14.88 9.93
C PHE A 349 50.13 -15.48 9.17
N GLU A 350 49.46 -16.42 9.82
CA GLU A 350 48.21 -17.04 9.40
C GLU A 350 47.17 -17.09 10.53
N GLY A 351 46.00 -17.68 10.27
CA GLY A 351 44.89 -17.73 11.21
C GLY A 351 43.78 -16.75 10.88
N ARG A 352 42.67 -16.82 11.64
CA ARG A 352 41.50 -15.97 11.37
C ARG A 352 41.76 -14.52 11.74
N TYR A 353 42.59 -14.29 12.75
CA TYR A 353 42.98 -12.99 13.26
C TYR A 353 44.47 -12.71 13.08
N CYS A 354 45.16 -13.48 12.23
CA CYS A 354 46.61 -13.41 12.05
C CYS A 354 47.38 -13.63 13.37
N GLU A 355 46.90 -14.60 14.15
CA GLU A 355 47.38 -14.95 15.49
C GLU A 355 48.40 -16.09 15.48
N ILE A 356 48.55 -16.78 14.35
CA ILE A 356 49.40 -17.96 14.20
C ILE A 356 50.64 -17.56 13.42
N ASP A 357 51.82 -17.80 13.97
CA ASP A 357 53.09 -17.68 13.26
C ASP A 357 53.27 -18.87 12.31
N ILE A 358 53.69 -18.61 11.07
CA ILE A 358 53.85 -19.63 10.05
C ILE A 358 55.19 -20.35 10.30
N ASP A 359 55.11 -21.63 10.70
CA ASP A 359 56.30 -22.47 10.84
C ASP A 359 56.92 -22.79 9.47
N GLU A 360 57.96 -22.04 9.09
CA GLU A 360 58.66 -22.24 7.82
C GLU A 360 59.58 -23.47 7.84
N CYS A 361 59.94 -23.93 9.05
CA CYS A 361 60.70 -25.15 9.26
C CYS A 361 59.90 -26.43 8.99
N LYS A 362 58.57 -26.37 8.98
CA LYS A 362 57.68 -27.50 8.63
C LYS A 362 57.98 -28.13 7.27
N SER A 363 58.54 -27.35 6.34
CA SER A 363 58.94 -27.82 5.01
C SER A 363 60.28 -28.57 4.98
N ASN A 364 60.99 -28.64 6.11
CA ASN A 364 62.36 -29.15 6.25
C ASN A 364 63.34 -28.53 5.23
N PRO A 365 63.54 -27.21 5.24
CA PRO A 365 64.36 -26.52 4.23
C PRO A 365 65.87 -26.70 4.41
N CYS A 366 66.35 -27.10 5.59
CA CYS A 366 67.77 -27.28 5.88
C CYS A 366 68.27 -28.64 5.39
N LEU A 367 69.36 -28.63 4.61
CA LEU A 367 69.99 -29.82 4.05
C LEU A 367 71.06 -30.39 4.99
N ASN A 368 71.57 -31.58 4.66
CA ASN A 368 72.71 -32.22 5.34
C ASN A 368 72.59 -32.26 6.87
N ASN A 369 71.38 -32.56 7.35
CA ASN A 369 71.08 -32.68 8.78
C ASN A 369 71.29 -31.38 9.60
N GLY A 370 71.24 -30.23 8.94
CA GLY A 370 71.22 -28.92 9.62
C GLY A 370 69.94 -28.72 10.43
N SER A 371 70.05 -28.10 11.60
CA SER A 371 68.89 -27.84 12.47
C SER A 371 68.18 -26.55 12.02
N CYS A 372 66.88 -26.65 11.70
CA CYS A 372 66.08 -25.51 11.29
C CYS A 372 65.61 -24.70 12.51
N ILE A 373 65.75 -23.38 12.42
CA ILE A 373 65.30 -22.41 13.42
C ILE A 373 64.27 -21.53 12.73
N ASP A 374 63.06 -21.58 13.26
CA ASP A 374 61.91 -20.81 12.79
C ASP A 374 62.05 -19.32 13.15
N GLY A 375 61.44 -18.45 12.35
CA GLY A 375 61.46 -17.01 12.54
C GLY A 375 60.28 -16.36 11.82
N ILE A 376 60.12 -15.04 11.95
CA ILE A 376 58.94 -14.37 11.36
C ILE A 376 59.17 -14.18 9.86
N ALA A 377 58.35 -14.85 9.04
CA ALA A 377 58.43 -14.84 7.58
C ALA A 377 59.78 -15.34 7.02
N THR A 378 60.56 -16.04 7.83
CA THR A 378 61.92 -16.47 7.49
C THR A 378 62.39 -17.55 8.43
N PHE A 379 63.21 -18.46 7.91
CA PHE A 379 63.90 -19.46 8.70
C PHE A 379 65.43 -19.29 8.61
N SER A 380 66.15 -19.91 9.55
CA SER A 380 67.60 -20.01 9.55
C SER A 380 68.06 -21.46 9.80
N CYS A 381 69.11 -21.90 9.13
CA CYS A 381 69.68 -23.23 9.31
C CYS A 381 70.95 -23.14 10.15
N ASN A 382 70.97 -23.88 11.27
CA ASN A 382 72.19 -24.09 12.05
C ASN A 382 72.94 -25.31 11.49
N CYS A 383 74.03 -25.03 10.77
CA CYS A 383 74.91 -26.05 10.17
C CYS A 383 76.08 -26.48 11.09
N THR A 384 76.08 -26.03 12.35
CA THR A 384 77.21 -26.32 13.25
C THR A 384 77.33 -27.82 13.49
N GLY A 385 78.49 -28.39 13.18
CA GLY A 385 78.79 -29.80 13.39
C GLY A 385 78.31 -30.74 12.28
N THR A 386 77.83 -30.22 11.15
CA THR A 386 77.44 -31.07 10.00
C THR A 386 78.56 -31.24 8.96
N GLY A 387 79.60 -30.42 9.00
CA GLY A 387 80.63 -30.35 7.93
C GLY A 387 80.20 -29.53 6.71
N PHE A 388 79.05 -28.85 6.79
CA PHE A 388 78.53 -28.01 5.70
C PHE A 388 78.33 -26.56 6.16
N GLN A 389 78.37 -25.64 5.21
CA GLN A 389 78.10 -24.21 5.34
C GLN A 389 77.09 -23.75 4.27
N GLY A 390 76.76 -22.46 4.26
CA GLY A 390 75.72 -21.90 3.38
C GLY A 390 74.40 -21.68 4.10
N ARG A 391 73.42 -21.09 3.41
CA ARG A 391 72.13 -20.68 4.04
C ARG A 391 71.27 -21.90 4.39
N LEU A 392 71.40 -22.98 3.62
CA LEU A 392 70.65 -24.21 3.75
C LEU A 392 71.57 -25.39 4.12
N CYS A 393 72.82 -25.13 4.53
CA CYS A 393 73.85 -26.16 4.74
C CYS A 393 74.16 -26.96 3.45
N GLU A 394 74.12 -26.30 2.31
CA GLU A 394 74.26 -26.88 0.96
C GLU A 394 75.70 -26.97 0.47
N VAL A 395 76.60 -26.19 1.06
CA VAL A 395 78.00 -26.08 0.63
C VAL A 395 78.87 -26.91 1.56
N ASP A 396 79.61 -27.85 0.98
CA ASP A 396 80.61 -28.63 1.72
C ASP A 396 81.75 -27.73 2.22
N ILE A 397 82.18 -27.91 3.47
CA ILE A 397 83.34 -27.18 4.01
C ILE A 397 84.59 -27.92 3.57
N ASP A 398 85.48 -27.25 2.83
CA ASP A 398 86.78 -27.83 2.50
C ASP A 398 87.72 -27.74 3.73
N GLU A 399 87.78 -28.79 4.54
CA GLU A 399 88.67 -28.82 5.69
C GLU A 399 90.15 -28.92 5.28
N CYS A 400 90.44 -29.38 4.06
CA CYS A 400 91.81 -29.49 3.55
C CYS A 400 92.47 -28.12 3.29
N SER A 401 91.68 -27.06 3.14
CA SER A 401 92.18 -25.68 3.02
C SER A 401 93.02 -25.24 4.23
N TYR A 402 92.84 -25.87 5.40
CA TYR A 402 93.62 -25.59 6.62
C TYR A 402 94.77 -26.57 6.87
N SER A 403 95.03 -27.50 5.95
CA SER A 403 96.08 -28.54 6.05
C SER A 403 96.04 -29.36 7.37
N PRO A 404 94.94 -30.07 7.66
CA PRO A 404 94.76 -30.79 8.93
C PRO A 404 95.56 -32.10 9.05
N CYS A 405 96.15 -32.59 7.95
CA CYS A 405 96.70 -33.95 7.84
C CYS A 405 98.19 -34.11 8.16
N GLY A 406 98.83 -33.21 8.91
CA GLY A 406 100.25 -33.34 9.25
C GLY A 406 101.14 -33.59 8.02
N ASP A 407 101.89 -34.69 8.03
CA ASP A 407 102.75 -35.14 6.90
C ASP A 407 102.01 -35.99 5.84
N GLY A 408 100.69 -36.14 5.95
CA GLY A 408 99.83 -36.88 5.02
C GLY A 408 99.16 -36.01 3.95
N THR A 409 98.63 -36.64 2.90
CA THR A 409 97.82 -35.94 1.87
C THR A 409 96.37 -35.84 2.34
N CYS A 410 95.77 -34.66 2.26
CA CYS A 410 94.37 -34.46 2.61
C CYS A 410 93.46 -34.64 1.39
N GLU A 411 92.42 -35.47 1.51
CA GLU A 411 91.33 -35.57 0.54
C GLU A 411 90.02 -35.08 1.17
N ASN A 412 89.44 -34.04 0.57
CA ASN A 412 88.15 -33.50 1.02
C ASN A 412 87.02 -34.45 0.60
N THR A 413 86.13 -34.78 1.53
CA THR A 413 84.96 -35.64 1.31
C THR A 413 83.68 -34.89 1.66
N LEU A 414 82.51 -35.39 1.27
CA LEU A 414 81.26 -34.69 1.60
C LEU A 414 80.98 -34.74 3.11
N GLY A 415 80.98 -33.58 3.75
CA GLY A 415 80.72 -33.35 5.17
C GLY A 415 81.89 -33.71 6.09
N SER A 416 83.07 -34.02 5.54
CA SER A 416 84.25 -34.43 6.30
C SER A 416 85.50 -34.49 5.42
N PHE A 417 86.62 -34.96 5.95
CA PHE A 417 87.84 -35.18 5.17
C PHE A 417 88.55 -36.46 5.60
N VAL A 418 89.40 -36.98 4.72
CA VAL A 418 90.23 -38.15 4.98
C VAL A 418 91.69 -37.79 4.77
N CYS A 419 92.53 -38.17 5.73
CA CYS A 419 93.98 -38.05 5.61
C CYS A 419 94.59 -39.36 5.08
N LEU A 420 95.22 -39.30 3.91
CA LEU A 420 96.03 -40.38 3.36
C LEU A 420 97.45 -40.28 3.91
N CYS A 421 97.74 -41.10 4.90
CA CYS A 421 99.05 -41.13 5.53
C CYS A 421 100.10 -41.81 4.63
N SER A 422 101.34 -41.32 4.70
CA SER A 422 102.49 -41.99 4.09
C SER A 422 102.81 -43.30 4.83
N ASP A 423 103.59 -44.20 4.22
CA ASP A 423 104.05 -45.45 4.87
C ASP A 423 104.77 -45.24 6.21
N THR A 424 105.24 -44.02 6.49
CA THR A 424 105.95 -43.63 7.72
C THR A 424 105.05 -43.10 8.83
N THR A 425 103.79 -42.76 8.54
CA THR A 425 102.85 -42.15 9.50
C THR A 425 101.52 -42.88 9.54
N CYS A 426 100.78 -42.80 10.65
CA CYS A 426 99.48 -43.45 10.82
C CYS A 426 98.57 -42.63 11.75
N GLY A 427 97.27 -42.98 11.77
CA GLY A 427 96.25 -42.31 12.57
C GLY A 427 95.39 -41.34 11.78
N THR A 428 94.31 -40.83 12.38
CA THR A 428 93.27 -40.05 11.67
C THR A 428 93.77 -38.73 11.09
N TYR A 429 94.81 -38.15 11.67
CA TYR A 429 95.45 -36.90 11.22
C TYR A 429 96.92 -37.08 10.81
N CYS A 430 97.37 -38.33 10.63
CA CYS A 430 98.75 -38.69 10.26
C CYS A 430 99.86 -38.08 11.14
N ASN A 431 99.57 -37.76 12.40
CA ASN A 431 100.52 -37.14 13.33
C ASN A 431 101.34 -38.17 14.15
N ALA A 432 101.06 -39.46 14.02
CA ALA A 432 101.80 -40.52 14.70
C ALA A 432 102.70 -41.28 13.73
N THR A 433 103.91 -41.65 14.14
CA THR A 433 104.80 -42.51 13.36
C THR A 433 104.27 -43.95 13.26
N ASN A 434 104.35 -44.55 12.07
CA ASN A 434 103.87 -45.90 11.78
C ASN A 434 104.70 -46.96 12.55
N PRO A 435 104.11 -47.68 13.52
CA PRO A 435 104.81 -48.68 14.30
C PRO A 435 105.14 -49.97 13.52
N CYS A 436 104.53 -50.18 12.35
CA CYS A 436 104.85 -51.31 11.47
C CYS A 436 106.13 -51.10 10.64
N ILE A 437 106.74 -49.92 10.66
CA ILE A 437 107.97 -49.62 9.89
C ILE A 437 109.15 -50.50 10.30
N SER A 438 109.18 -50.97 11.56
CA SER A 438 110.23 -51.85 12.08
C SER A 438 109.98 -53.33 11.77
N ASN A 439 108.99 -53.67 10.94
CA ASN A 439 108.57 -55.05 10.63
C ASN A 439 108.46 -55.96 11.88
N PRO A 440 107.59 -55.62 12.84
CA PRO A 440 107.51 -56.37 14.10
C PRO A 440 106.88 -57.78 13.95
N CYS A 441 106.16 -58.04 12.85
CA CYS A 441 105.52 -59.31 12.57
C CYS A 441 106.49 -60.29 11.89
N GLN A 442 106.66 -61.47 12.49
CA GLN A 442 107.54 -62.52 11.96
C GLN A 442 106.73 -63.63 11.26
N ASN A 443 107.40 -64.55 10.58
CA ASN A 443 106.80 -65.70 9.88
C ASN A 443 105.74 -65.33 8.82
N GLU A 444 106.06 -64.36 7.94
CA GLU A 444 105.15 -63.86 6.89
C GLU A 444 103.80 -63.31 7.43
N GLY A 445 103.76 -62.90 8.70
CA GLY A 445 102.61 -62.19 9.27
C GLY A 445 102.46 -60.78 8.71
N THR A 446 101.23 -60.40 8.38
CA THR A 446 100.91 -59.05 7.87
C THR A 446 100.77 -58.08 9.04
N CYS A 447 101.52 -56.98 9.04
CA CYS A 447 101.43 -55.94 10.09
C CYS A 447 100.34 -54.92 9.78
N GLU A 448 99.39 -54.74 10.71
CA GLU A 448 98.36 -53.71 10.66
C GLU A 448 98.64 -52.66 11.75
N PRO A 449 98.93 -51.39 11.40
CA PRO A 449 99.15 -50.34 12.39
C PRO A 449 97.83 -49.94 13.07
N THR A 450 97.85 -49.82 14.40
CA THR A 450 96.71 -49.41 15.23
C THR A 450 97.05 -48.09 15.94
N CYS A 451 96.55 -46.97 15.40
CA CYS A 451 96.96 -45.62 15.80
C CYS A 451 95.75 -44.76 16.21
N THR A 452 95.09 -45.12 17.33
CA THR A 452 93.88 -44.44 17.84
C THR A 452 94.15 -43.45 18.98
N LEU A 453 94.89 -43.87 20.03
CA LEU A 453 95.26 -43.04 21.19
C LEU A 453 96.77 -43.08 21.51
N SER A 454 97.42 -44.18 21.10
CA SER A 454 98.87 -44.39 21.17
C SER A 454 99.27 -45.27 19.98
N ALA A 455 100.43 -45.03 19.37
CA ALA A 455 100.90 -45.84 18.24
C ALA A 455 101.20 -47.28 18.70
N SER A 456 100.39 -48.24 18.22
CA SER A 456 100.53 -49.68 18.48
C SER A 456 100.36 -50.46 17.17
N TYR A 457 100.66 -51.75 17.15
CA TYR A 457 100.53 -52.58 15.94
C TYR A 457 99.86 -53.92 16.27
N LYS A 458 99.25 -54.53 15.26
CA LYS A 458 98.66 -55.87 15.33
C LYS A 458 99.18 -56.70 14.17
N CYS A 459 99.69 -57.88 14.46
CA CYS A 459 100.09 -58.83 13.44
C CYS A 459 98.94 -59.80 13.10
N VAL A 460 98.58 -59.88 11.83
CA VAL A 460 97.70 -60.92 11.28
C VAL A 460 98.56 -62.13 10.93
N CYS A 461 98.48 -63.16 11.77
CA CYS A 461 99.33 -64.34 11.65
C CYS A 461 98.76 -65.36 10.65
N PRO A 462 99.60 -66.00 9.81
CA PRO A 462 99.17 -67.11 8.96
C PRO A 462 98.73 -68.33 9.80
N PRO A 463 97.92 -69.25 9.21
CA PRO A 463 97.36 -70.38 9.94
C PRO A 463 98.45 -71.26 10.55
N GLY A 464 98.36 -71.49 11.85
CA GLY A 464 99.39 -72.20 12.64
C GLY A 464 100.22 -71.31 13.55
N TYR A 465 100.08 -69.99 13.48
CA TYR A 465 100.80 -69.02 14.32
C TYR A 465 99.85 -68.08 15.10
N GLN A 466 100.23 -67.72 16.32
CA GLN A 466 99.50 -66.82 17.22
C GLN A 466 100.47 -65.92 18.02
N GLY A 467 99.92 -64.98 18.79
CA GLY A 467 100.69 -64.01 19.59
C GLY A 467 100.91 -62.66 18.89
N ILE A 468 101.36 -61.64 19.64
CA ILE A 468 101.43 -60.24 19.17
C ILE A 468 102.35 -60.07 17.95
N ASN A 469 103.41 -60.89 17.85
CA ASN A 469 104.41 -60.83 16.78
C ASN A 469 104.38 -62.07 15.85
N CYS A 470 103.35 -62.91 15.95
CA CYS A 470 103.23 -64.19 15.20
C CYS A 470 104.36 -65.18 15.42
N THR A 471 104.89 -65.22 16.65
CA THR A 471 106.02 -66.08 17.04
C THR A 471 105.61 -67.40 17.69
N GLU A 472 104.36 -67.57 18.13
CA GLU A 472 103.89 -68.77 18.84
C GLU A 472 103.13 -69.72 17.90
N GLN A 473 103.26 -71.04 18.05
CA GLN A 473 102.53 -72.01 17.22
C GLN A 473 101.16 -72.37 17.83
N SER A 474 100.08 -72.21 17.06
CA SER A 474 98.72 -72.51 17.51
C SER A 474 98.41 -74.00 17.39
N HIS A 475 98.36 -74.72 18.52
CA HIS A 475 97.84 -76.08 18.54
C HIS A 475 96.32 -76.07 18.33
N PHE A 476 95.91 -76.71 17.23
CA PHE A 476 94.53 -76.84 16.75
C PHE A 476 93.61 -77.46 17.80
N GLY A 477 92.84 -76.62 18.51
CA GLY A 477 91.71 -77.04 19.35
C GLY A 477 90.41 -76.76 18.62
N ALA A 478 89.95 -77.69 17.77
CA ALA A 478 88.61 -77.67 17.22
C ALA A 478 87.60 -77.82 18.37
N SER A 479 86.91 -76.74 18.75
CA SER A 479 85.81 -76.79 19.71
C SER A 479 84.48 -76.56 19.01
N ASN A 480 83.52 -77.41 19.38
CA ASN A 480 82.37 -77.79 18.59
C ASN A 480 81.27 -76.72 18.57
N VAL A 481 80.71 -76.51 17.37
CA VAL A 481 79.52 -75.68 17.10
C VAL A 481 78.22 -76.29 17.72
N ALA A 482 78.32 -77.37 18.49
CA ALA A 482 77.18 -78.11 19.04
C ALA A 482 76.65 -77.58 20.39
N ASP A 483 77.40 -76.76 21.15
CA ASP A 483 76.97 -76.36 22.51
C ASP A 483 76.14 -75.06 22.56
N ILE A 484 76.10 -74.26 21.50
CA ILE A 484 75.27 -73.04 21.44
C ILE A 484 73.80 -73.38 21.19
N ALA A 485 73.50 -74.50 20.51
CA ALA A 485 72.12 -74.92 20.24
C ALA A 485 71.37 -75.38 21.51
N LEU A 486 72.08 -75.88 22.53
CA LEU A 486 71.48 -76.40 23.78
C LEU A 486 70.95 -75.29 24.71
N ILE A 487 71.46 -74.06 24.60
CA ILE A 487 71.04 -72.92 25.42
C ILE A 487 69.98 -72.07 24.70
N VAL A 488 70.10 -71.89 23.38
CA VAL A 488 69.21 -70.99 22.63
C VAL A 488 67.81 -71.59 22.42
N VAL A 489 67.69 -72.91 22.22
CA VAL A 489 66.39 -73.58 21.98
C VAL A 489 65.40 -73.45 23.16
N PRO A 490 65.78 -73.69 24.43
CA PRO A 490 64.85 -73.53 25.55
C PRO A 490 64.48 -72.06 25.82
N ILE A 491 65.39 -71.10 25.60
CA ILE A 491 65.10 -69.67 25.80
C ILE A 491 64.10 -69.16 24.75
N VAL A 492 64.28 -69.56 23.49
CA VAL A 492 63.36 -69.18 22.41
C VAL A 492 61.98 -69.84 22.60
N ALA A 493 61.92 -71.07 23.09
CA ALA A 493 60.65 -71.73 23.43
C ALA A 493 59.90 -71.03 24.56
N ILE A 494 60.59 -70.59 25.63
CA ILE A 494 59.99 -69.85 26.75
C ILE A 494 59.46 -68.49 26.29
N LEU A 495 60.21 -67.77 25.44
CA LEU A 495 59.78 -66.47 24.90
C LEU A 495 58.55 -66.59 24.00
N LEU A 496 58.44 -67.65 23.19
CA LEU A 496 57.26 -67.89 22.35
C LEU A 496 56.02 -68.27 23.16
N ILE A 497 56.18 -69.03 24.25
CA ILE A 497 55.09 -69.34 25.18
C ILE A 497 54.61 -68.06 25.87
N ALA A 498 55.52 -67.22 26.37
CA ALA A 498 55.18 -65.93 26.98
C ALA A 498 54.43 -65.01 26.01
N ALA A 499 54.90 -64.90 24.76
CA ALA A 499 54.24 -64.10 23.73
C ALA A 499 52.82 -64.60 23.41
N SER A 500 52.61 -65.93 23.35
CA SER A 500 51.28 -66.52 23.10
C SER A 500 50.28 -66.25 24.24
N ILE A 501 50.75 -66.26 25.50
CA ILE A 501 49.92 -65.95 26.68
C ILE A 501 49.56 -64.45 26.68
N SER A 502 50.53 -63.57 26.42
CA SER A 502 50.30 -62.12 26.31
C SER A 502 49.31 -61.78 25.19
N LEU A 503 49.42 -62.42 24.02
CA LEU A 503 48.49 -62.24 22.90
C LEU A 503 47.07 -62.72 23.24
N SER A 504 46.94 -63.82 23.97
CA SER A 504 45.65 -64.36 24.40
C SER A 504 44.94 -63.45 25.41
N VAL A 505 45.69 -62.87 26.37
CA VAL A 505 45.17 -61.87 27.31
C VAL A 505 44.78 -60.58 26.58
N PHE A 506 45.58 -60.13 25.63
CA PHE A 506 45.27 -58.96 24.80
C PHE A 506 43.99 -59.17 23.96
N LEU A 507 43.81 -60.34 23.35
CA LEU A 507 42.59 -60.67 22.60
C LEU A 507 41.36 -60.81 23.52
N MET A 508 41.52 -61.30 24.76
CA MET A 508 40.44 -61.29 25.75
C MET A 508 40.05 -59.87 26.18
N MET A 509 41.01 -58.96 26.38
CA MET A 509 40.73 -57.55 26.66
C MET A 509 40.08 -56.85 25.46
N ALA A 510 40.55 -57.12 24.24
CA ALA A 510 39.99 -56.56 23.00
C ALA A 510 38.56 -57.05 22.73
N ARG A 511 38.24 -58.32 23.05
CA ARG A 511 36.87 -58.86 22.95
C ARG A 511 35.93 -58.32 24.03
N LYS A 512 36.44 -58.02 25.25
CA LYS A 512 35.62 -57.47 26.35
C LYS A 512 35.31 -55.97 26.18
N LYS A 513 36.02 -55.25 25.31
CA LYS A 513 35.80 -53.82 25.03
C LYS A 513 34.93 -53.51 23.80
N ARG A 514 34.26 -54.51 23.20
CA ARG A 514 33.21 -54.34 22.17
C ARG A 514 31.83 -54.78 22.65
N ALA A 515 31.41 -54.27 23.80
CA ALA A 515 30.03 -54.37 24.26
C ALA A 515 29.66 -53.12 25.08
N THR A 516 29.69 -51.95 24.45
CA THR A 516 28.90 -50.74 24.79
C THR A 516 29.30 -49.58 23.88
N ARG A 517 28.58 -49.42 22.76
CA ARG A 517 28.41 -48.11 22.13
C ARG A 517 27.12 -48.14 21.30
N GLY A 518 26.03 -47.80 21.96
CA GLY A 518 24.76 -47.51 21.31
C GLY A 518 24.93 -46.32 20.39
N THR A 519 24.52 -46.51 19.15
CA THR A 519 24.18 -45.49 18.16
C THR A 519 22.91 -44.75 18.63
N TYR A 520 22.91 -43.41 18.60
CA TYR A 520 21.67 -42.63 18.63
C TYR A 520 21.64 -41.68 17.44
N SER A 521 20.57 -41.82 16.65
CA SER A 521 20.14 -40.99 15.52
C SER A 521 18.76 -40.44 15.90
N PRO A 522 18.43 -39.15 15.64
CA PRO A 522 17.23 -38.53 16.17
C PRO A 522 16.05 -38.69 15.21
N SER A 523 14.94 -39.23 15.68
CA SER A 523 13.61 -38.95 15.12
C SER A 523 12.50 -39.37 16.08
N SER A 524 11.53 -38.47 16.19
CA SER A 524 10.14 -38.65 16.62
C SER A 524 9.85 -39.02 18.08
N GLN A 525 9.28 -38.03 18.79
CA GLN A 525 8.02 -38.11 19.56
C GLN A 525 8.00 -39.04 20.80
N GLU A 526 7.48 -38.70 21.97
CA GLU A 526 6.61 -37.61 22.41
C GLU A 526 6.43 -37.74 23.96
N TYR A 527 6.03 -36.63 24.59
CA TYR A 527 5.09 -36.56 25.73
C TYR A 527 5.44 -37.22 27.09
N CYS A 528 5.71 -36.38 28.09
CA CYS A 528 4.83 -36.11 29.25
C CYS A 528 5.58 -35.60 30.50
N ASN A 529 5.62 -34.26 30.67
CA ASN A 529 5.19 -33.49 31.86
C ASN A 529 5.87 -33.71 33.27
N PRO A 530 5.72 -32.78 34.24
CA PRO A 530 6.75 -31.78 34.55
C PRO A 530 7.15 -31.71 36.05
N ARG A 531 7.99 -30.70 36.39
CA ARG A 531 8.04 -29.95 37.66
C ARG A 531 9.14 -30.33 38.67
N VAL A 532 10.00 -29.35 39.00
CA VAL A 532 10.20 -28.68 40.32
C VAL A 532 11.65 -28.15 40.40
N GLU A 533 11.75 -26.91 40.90
CA GLU A 533 12.91 -26.01 40.99
C GLU A 533 13.98 -26.34 42.06
N LEU A 534 15.03 -25.49 42.04
CA LEU A 534 16.11 -25.21 43.01
C LEU A 534 17.30 -26.20 43.01
N ASP A 535 18.58 -25.78 43.07
CA ASP A 535 19.14 -24.60 43.73
C ASP A 535 20.55 -24.22 43.20
N ASN A 536 20.95 -22.98 43.48
CA ASN A 536 22.25 -22.36 43.22
C ASN A 536 23.41 -23.03 43.99
N VAL A 537 24.46 -23.52 43.31
CA VAL A 537 25.85 -23.49 43.82
C VAL A 537 26.84 -23.50 42.64
N MET A 538 27.28 -22.32 42.18
CA MET A 538 28.52 -22.21 41.40
C MET A 538 29.71 -22.12 42.34
N LYS A 539 30.68 -23.02 42.15
CA LYS A 539 31.97 -23.04 42.84
C LYS A 539 32.98 -22.29 41.96
N PRO A 540 33.68 -21.25 42.45
CA PRO A 540 34.73 -20.59 41.66
C PRO A 540 36.01 -21.45 41.61
N PRO A 541 36.82 -21.35 40.54
CA PRO A 541 38.12 -22.02 40.44
C PRO A 541 39.18 -21.28 41.28
N PRO A 542 40.22 -21.97 41.79
CA PRO A 542 41.24 -21.34 42.61
C PRO A 542 42.29 -20.60 41.76
N GLU A 543 42.67 -19.44 42.26
CA GLU A 543 43.84 -18.63 41.88
C GLU A 543 45.11 -19.12 42.60
N GLU A 544 46.27 -18.69 42.07
CA GLU A 544 47.62 -18.64 42.68
C GLU A 544 48.47 -19.94 42.65
N ARG A 545 49.79 -19.97 42.35
CA ARG A 545 50.91 -18.98 42.31
C ARG A 545 52.04 -19.61 41.45
N LEU A 546 52.76 -18.89 40.57
CA LEU A 546 54.02 -18.18 40.85
C LEU A 546 54.96 -18.88 41.85
N ILE A 547 55.81 -19.79 41.37
CA ILE A 547 57.31 -19.71 41.39
C ILE A 547 57.81 -20.46 40.16
#